data_AF-A0A800DA98-F1
#
_entry.id   AF-A0A800DA98-F1
#
_cell.length_a   1.000
_cell.length_b   1.000
_cell.length_c   1.000
_cell.angle_alpha   90.00
_cell.angle_beta   90.00
_cell.angle_gamma   90.00
#
_symmetry.space_group_name_H-M   'P 1'
#
loop_
_entity.id
_entity.type
_entity.pdbx_description
1 polymer ?
#
loop_
_entity_poly.entity_id
_entity_poly.type
_entity_poly.pdbx_seq_one_letter_code
_entity_poly.pdbx_strand_id
1 'polypeptide(L)'
;MLLLLLLAVSAVGEKAPSLAAPPPPEPGLRVVEAGPAGLVLEWSSPSVHIAPQRHGEIPRAEETRCPLRLCGGIEVTAEGYDQVATPGADRLPYTATLIALPPGVPPTLHVEVLEEATLSLSGPLAVAPQPAGALRDASGLPVGPAFAPAVGRPPAPASPVTLEEVGIVRGARLARLTFYPAIPDNGLLRLYRRVRVEVRWSTDGTQDKSPLLPADPLLSLVRRAVLNPWDLSPASSLPRP
;
A
#
# COMPACT_ATOMS: atom_id res chain seq x y z
N MET A 1 -48.03 45.09 -7.88
CA MET A 1 -46.84 45.35 -8.71
C MET A 1 -45.81 45.99 -7.78
N LEU A 2 -44.69 45.29 -7.49
CA LEU A 2 -43.50 45.69 -6.71
C LEU A 2 -43.69 46.08 -5.21
N LEU A 3 -42.79 45.88 -4.23
CA LEU A 3 -41.68 44.95 -3.91
C LEU A 3 -41.04 45.45 -2.58
N LEU A 4 -40.63 44.53 -1.68
CA LEU A 4 -39.60 44.65 -0.60
C LEU A 4 -39.90 45.55 0.63
N LEU A 5 -39.45 45.26 1.87
CA LEU A 5 -38.37 44.40 2.36
C LEU A 5 -38.67 44.04 3.84
N LEU A 6 -38.76 42.75 4.17
CA LEU A 6 -38.88 42.26 5.56
C LEU A 6 -37.64 41.42 5.87
N LEU A 7 -36.80 41.93 6.77
CA LEU A 7 -35.63 41.25 7.32
C LEU A 7 -36.07 40.11 8.22
N ALA A 8 -35.90 38.88 7.75
CA ALA A 8 -35.94 37.69 8.59
C ALA A 8 -34.51 37.25 8.92
N VAL A 9 -34.11 37.47 10.17
CA VAL A 9 -32.95 36.85 10.80
C VAL A 9 -33.26 35.36 10.92
N SER A 10 -32.50 34.50 10.24
CA SER A 10 -32.57 33.05 10.43
C SER A 10 -31.28 32.53 11.04
N ALA A 11 -31.49 31.76 12.10
CA ALA A 11 -30.53 31.32 13.07
C ALA A 11 -29.49 30.34 12.50
N VAL A 12 -28.33 30.39 13.16
CA VAL A 12 -27.18 29.51 13.07
C VAL A 12 -27.61 28.05 13.14
N GLY A 13 -27.38 27.31 12.07
CA GLY A 13 -27.28 25.86 12.08
C GLY A 13 -25.81 25.47 11.96
N GLU A 14 -25.10 25.38 13.10
CA GLU A 14 -23.80 24.73 13.16
C GLU A 14 -23.99 23.27 12.76
N LYS A 15 -23.65 22.96 11.51
CA LYS A 15 -23.61 21.61 10.98
C LYS A 15 -22.49 20.88 11.74
N ALA A 16 -22.89 20.02 12.67
CA ALA A 16 -21.98 19.11 13.36
C ALA A 16 -21.04 18.45 12.33
N PRO A 17 -19.73 18.37 12.59
CA PRO A 17 -18.80 17.73 11.68
C PRO A 17 -19.23 16.28 11.53
N SER A 18 -19.71 15.95 10.33
CA SER A 18 -19.99 14.57 9.92
C SER A 18 -18.75 13.75 10.20
N LEU A 19 -18.88 12.78 11.10
CA LEU A 19 -17.89 11.73 11.32
C LEU A 19 -17.45 11.22 9.95
N ALA A 20 -16.20 11.49 9.58
CA ALA A 20 -15.63 10.96 8.36
C ALA A 20 -15.69 9.44 8.48
N ALA A 21 -16.42 8.80 7.55
CA ALA A 21 -16.43 7.35 7.43
C ALA A 21 -14.98 6.84 7.32
N PRO A 22 -14.68 5.62 7.82
CA PRO A 22 -13.41 4.98 7.50
C PRO A 22 -13.18 5.01 5.98
N PRO A 23 -11.94 5.16 5.51
CA PRO A 23 -11.63 5.12 4.09
C PRO A 23 -12.21 3.83 3.52
N PRO A 24 -12.73 3.88 2.29
CA PRO A 24 -13.17 2.67 1.64
C PRO A 24 -12.02 1.67 1.67
N PRO A 25 -12.28 0.39 1.98
CA PRO A 25 -11.24 -0.62 1.93
C PRO A 25 -10.62 -0.64 0.53
N GLU A 26 -9.34 -1.00 0.47
CA GLU A 26 -8.61 -1.16 -0.79
C GLU A 26 -9.45 -1.97 -1.80
N PRO A 27 -9.36 -1.69 -3.12
CA PRO A 27 -10.19 -2.36 -4.12
C PRO A 27 -10.15 -3.89 -3.97
N GLY A 28 -11.34 -4.47 -3.75
CA GLY A 28 -11.53 -5.91 -3.59
C GLY A 28 -11.23 -6.47 -2.21
N LEU A 29 -10.88 -5.64 -1.22
CA LEU A 29 -10.66 -6.06 0.17
C LEU A 29 -11.96 -5.98 0.99
N ARG A 30 -12.26 -7.05 1.72
CA ARG A 30 -13.41 -7.15 2.62
C ARG A 30 -12.97 -7.68 3.97
N VAL A 31 -13.38 -7.01 5.04
CA VAL A 31 -13.26 -7.53 6.40
C VAL A 31 -14.35 -8.58 6.61
N VAL A 32 -13.95 -9.82 6.88
CA VAL A 32 -14.87 -10.93 7.19
C VAL A 32 -15.11 -11.00 8.68
N GLU A 33 -14.04 -10.90 9.46
CA GLU A 33 -14.08 -10.93 10.92
C GLU A 33 -13.07 -9.95 11.50
N ALA A 34 -13.45 -9.33 12.60
CA ALA A 34 -12.66 -8.36 13.32
C ALA A 34 -12.92 -8.54 14.81
N GLY A 35 -11.88 -8.84 15.59
CA GLY A 35 -12.02 -9.13 17.00
C GLY A 35 -10.74 -8.84 17.81
N PRO A 36 -10.80 -9.01 19.13
CA PRO A 36 -9.69 -8.70 20.02
C PRO A 36 -8.47 -9.60 19.81
N ALA A 37 -8.63 -10.75 19.16
CA ALA A 37 -7.57 -11.73 18.90
C ALA A 37 -7.02 -11.68 17.46
N GLY A 38 -7.62 -10.88 16.57
CA GLY A 38 -7.19 -10.87 15.19
C GLY A 38 -8.18 -10.24 14.20
N LEU A 39 -7.78 -10.33 12.93
CA LEU A 39 -8.47 -9.81 11.77
C LEU A 39 -8.48 -10.89 10.68
N VAL A 40 -9.67 -11.18 10.12
CA VAL A 40 -9.82 -12.03 8.95
C VAL A 40 -10.31 -11.18 7.78
N LEU A 41 -9.55 -11.23 6.69
CA LEU A 41 -9.79 -10.48 5.47
C LEU A 41 -9.99 -11.44 4.31
N GLU A 42 -10.88 -11.08 3.39
CA GLU A 42 -10.94 -11.67 2.06
C GLU A 42 -10.56 -10.60 1.05
N TRP A 43 -9.62 -10.95 0.18
CA TRP A 43 -9.13 -10.07 -0.86
C TRP A 43 -9.39 -10.69 -2.22
N SER A 44 -9.97 -9.89 -3.12
CA SER A 44 -10.15 -10.21 -4.53
C SER A 44 -9.32 -9.26 -5.37
N SER A 45 -8.38 -9.79 -6.15
CA SER A 45 -7.55 -8.94 -7.00
C SER A 45 -8.34 -8.37 -8.17
N PRO A 46 -8.02 -7.16 -8.64
CA PRO A 46 -8.46 -6.72 -9.96
C PRO A 46 -7.81 -7.57 -11.07
N SER A 47 -8.28 -7.36 -12.30
CA SER A 47 -7.65 -7.92 -13.49
C SER A 47 -6.22 -7.40 -13.65
N VAL A 48 -5.29 -8.32 -13.91
CA VAL A 48 -3.90 -8.00 -14.20
C VAL A 48 -3.72 -7.87 -15.72
N HIS A 49 -3.13 -6.76 -16.14
CA HIS A 49 -2.75 -6.49 -17.52
C HIS A 49 -1.26 -6.76 -17.70
N ILE A 50 -0.93 -7.56 -18.71
CA ILE A 50 0.43 -7.97 -19.03
C ILE A 50 0.73 -7.47 -20.43
N ALA A 51 1.72 -6.59 -20.57
CA ALA A 51 2.11 -6.02 -21.84
C ALA A 51 3.63 -5.82 -21.91
N PRO A 52 4.23 -5.83 -23.11
CA PRO A 52 5.59 -5.33 -23.26
C PRO A 52 5.66 -3.89 -22.74
N GLN A 53 6.65 -3.59 -21.91
CA GLN A 53 6.89 -2.24 -21.39
C GLN A 53 7.06 -1.29 -22.57
N ARG A 54 6.18 -0.30 -22.66
CA ARG A 54 6.34 0.77 -23.64
C ARG A 54 7.52 1.62 -23.19
N HIS A 55 8.53 1.75 -24.03
CA HIS A 55 9.52 2.81 -23.81
C HIS A 55 8.75 4.12 -23.76
N GLY A 56 8.88 4.87 -22.67
CA GLY A 56 8.55 6.30 -22.71
C GLY A 56 9.27 6.91 -23.91
N GLU A 57 8.69 7.94 -24.53
CA GLU A 57 9.28 8.65 -25.66
C GLU A 57 10.67 9.20 -25.27
N ILE A 58 11.70 8.37 -25.36
CA ILE A 58 13.09 8.82 -25.38
C ILE A 58 13.28 9.39 -26.78
N PRO A 59 13.65 10.68 -26.94
CA PRO A 59 13.96 11.24 -28.23
C PRO A 59 15.00 10.35 -28.92
N ARG A 60 14.75 9.99 -30.18
CA ARG A 60 15.62 9.19 -31.05
C ARG A 60 16.96 9.90 -31.31
N ALA A 61 17.81 10.00 -30.30
CA ALA A 61 19.19 10.38 -30.46
C ALA A 61 20.05 9.24 -29.94
N GLU A 62 20.75 8.61 -30.87
CA GLU A 62 21.72 7.53 -30.69
C GLU A 62 21.15 6.16 -30.34
N GLU A 63 20.83 5.45 -31.43
CA GLU A 63 20.78 4.01 -31.60
C GLU A 63 22.17 3.37 -31.30
N THR A 64 22.70 3.62 -30.10
CA THR A 64 23.93 3.01 -29.60
C THR A 64 23.53 1.88 -28.68
N ARG A 65 23.49 0.67 -29.25
CA ARG A 65 23.51 -0.64 -28.57
C ARG A 65 23.07 -0.60 -27.11
N CYS A 66 21.77 -0.73 -26.86
CA CYS A 66 21.26 -1.01 -25.51
C CYS A 66 21.85 -2.36 -25.07
N PRO A 67 22.79 -2.41 -24.11
CA PRO A 67 23.31 -3.69 -23.64
C PRO A 67 22.21 -4.32 -22.79
N LEU A 68 21.43 -5.23 -23.40
CA LEU A 68 20.63 -6.29 -22.78
C LEU A 68 20.40 -6.11 -21.27
N ARG A 69 19.39 -5.30 -20.88
CA ARG A 69 18.60 -5.36 -19.61
C ARG A 69 17.73 -4.12 -19.33
N LEU A 70 17.93 -3.01 -20.04
CA LEU A 70 17.15 -1.77 -19.84
C LEU A 70 16.13 -1.48 -20.96
N CYS A 71 16.04 -2.35 -21.97
CA CYS A 71 15.18 -2.19 -23.12
C CYS A 71 14.13 -3.32 -23.20
N GLY A 72 12.91 -3.06 -22.71
CA GLY A 72 11.73 -3.91 -22.94
C GLY A 72 11.62 -5.15 -22.05
N GLY A 73 11.14 -4.98 -20.82
CA GLY A 73 10.62 -6.09 -20.01
C GLY A 73 9.11 -6.26 -20.21
N ILE A 74 8.54 -7.32 -19.65
CA ILE A 74 7.10 -7.46 -19.51
C ILE A 74 6.65 -6.62 -18.31
N GLU A 75 5.80 -5.64 -18.57
CA GLU A 75 5.14 -4.84 -17.54
C GLU A 75 3.85 -5.52 -17.10
N VAL A 76 3.67 -5.59 -15.78
CA VAL A 76 2.50 -6.18 -15.14
C VAL A 76 1.81 -5.06 -14.38
N THR A 77 0.59 -4.70 -14.78
CA THR A 77 -0.18 -3.63 -14.14
C THR A 77 -1.52 -4.14 -13.67
N ALA A 78 -2.11 -3.44 -12.70
CA ALA A 78 -3.45 -3.71 -12.24
C ALA A 78 -4.10 -2.37 -11.90
N GLU A 79 -5.38 -2.21 -12.25
CA GLU A 79 -6.09 -0.94 -12.04
C GLU A 79 -6.23 -0.64 -10.54
N GLY A 80 -5.92 0.59 -10.13
CA GLY A 80 -5.97 1.03 -8.74
C GLY A 80 -4.81 0.53 -7.86
N TYR A 81 -3.77 -0.06 -8.45
CA TYR A 81 -2.61 -0.61 -7.73
C TYR A 81 -1.37 0.22 -8.04
N ASP A 82 -0.54 0.39 -7.02
CA ASP A 82 0.79 0.97 -7.15
C ASP A 82 1.76 -0.04 -7.77
N GLN A 83 2.96 0.42 -8.11
CA GLN A 83 4.02 -0.38 -8.71
C GLN A 83 5.23 -0.42 -7.78
N VAL A 84 5.80 -1.60 -7.57
CA VAL A 84 7.05 -1.74 -6.81
C VAL A 84 8.13 -0.88 -7.47
N ALA A 85 8.66 0.06 -6.69
CA ALA A 85 9.62 1.06 -7.16
C ALA A 85 11.04 0.85 -6.59
N THR A 86 11.25 -0.19 -5.78
CA THR A 86 12.57 -0.53 -5.24
C THR A 86 13.54 -0.82 -6.39
N PRO A 87 14.64 -0.06 -6.53
CA PRO A 87 15.54 -0.21 -7.67
C PRO A 87 16.02 -1.66 -7.86
N GLY A 88 15.92 -2.16 -9.10
CA GLY A 88 16.31 -3.51 -9.49
C GLY A 88 15.29 -4.60 -9.16
N ALA A 89 14.26 -4.31 -8.35
CA ALA A 89 13.15 -5.24 -8.14
C ALA A 89 12.25 -5.31 -9.37
N ASP A 90 11.55 -6.43 -9.53
CA ASP A 90 10.54 -6.56 -10.58
C ASP A 90 9.38 -5.57 -10.30
N ARG A 91 8.92 -4.86 -11.34
CA ARG A 91 7.80 -3.93 -11.27
C ARG A 91 6.50 -4.71 -11.22
N LEU A 92 6.14 -5.08 -10.00
CA LEU A 92 4.92 -5.80 -9.70
C LEU A 92 3.87 -4.81 -9.21
N PRO A 93 2.59 -5.00 -9.60
CA PRO A 93 1.50 -4.25 -9.01
C PRO A 93 1.33 -4.66 -7.55
N TYR A 94 0.99 -3.73 -6.68
CA TYR A 94 0.62 -4.01 -5.30
C TYR A 94 -0.41 -3.01 -4.78
N THR A 95 -1.17 -3.42 -3.76
CA THR A 95 -1.90 -2.49 -2.89
C THR A 95 -1.47 -2.76 -1.45
N ALA A 96 -1.62 -1.77 -0.58
CA ALA A 96 -1.28 -1.92 0.83
C ALA A 96 -2.28 -1.21 1.72
N THR A 97 -2.52 -1.79 2.88
CA THR A 97 -3.41 -1.23 3.89
C THR A 97 -2.74 -1.26 5.25
N LEU A 98 -3.13 -0.34 6.13
CA LEU A 98 -2.58 -0.24 7.48
C LEU A 98 -3.49 -0.95 8.48
N ILE A 99 -2.87 -1.62 9.44
CA ILE A 99 -3.54 -2.18 10.62
C ILE A 99 -2.87 -1.64 11.88
N ALA A 100 -3.68 -1.43 12.92
CA ALA A 100 -3.22 -1.20 14.26
C ALA A 100 -2.87 -2.54 14.91
N LEU A 101 -1.74 -2.60 15.61
CA LEU A 101 -1.35 -3.75 16.40
C LEU A 101 -1.49 -3.42 17.89
N PRO A 102 -1.95 -4.38 18.71
CA PRO A 102 -1.92 -4.20 20.15
C PRO A 102 -0.47 -4.06 20.66
N PRO A 103 -0.26 -3.38 21.79
CA PRO A 103 1.07 -3.19 22.37
C PRO A 103 1.66 -4.53 22.83
N GLY A 104 2.98 -4.69 22.66
CA GLY A 104 3.75 -5.78 23.28
C GLY A 104 3.55 -7.19 22.70
N VAL A 105 2.68 -7.38 21.70
CA VAL A 105 2.40 -8.70 21.12
C VAL A 105 2.80 -8.74 19.64
N PRO A 106 3.64 -9.68 19.19
CA PRO A 106 3.95 -9.85 17.77
C PRO A 106 2.75 -10.47 17.03
N PRO A 107 2.36 -9.93 15.86
CA PRO A 107 1.33 -10.54 15.04
C PRO A 107 1.88 -11.74 14.25
N THR A 108 1.00 -12.68 13.91
CA THR A 108 1.26 -13.77 12.98
C THR A 108 0.34 -13.67 11.77
N LEU A 109 0.90 -13.84 10.58
CA LEU A 109 0.16 -13.82 9.32
C LEU A 109 -0.06 -15.25 8.80
N HIS A 110 -1.31 -15.60 8.54
CA HIS A 110 -1.70 -16.81 7.82
C HIS A 110 -2.39 -16.42 6.50
N VAL A 111 -2.01 -17.08 5.42
CA VAL A 111 -2.47 -16.77 4.07
C VAL A 111 -3.01 -18.05 3.43
N GLU A 112 -4.28 -18.03 3.08
CA GLU A 112 -4.97 -19.11 2.37
C GLU A 112 -5.31 -18.64 0.95
N VAL A 113 -4.72 -19.28 -0.06
CA VAL A 113 -4.99 -18.97 -1.47
C VAL A 113 -6.24 -19.72 -1.92
N LEU A 114 -7.29 -18.97 -2.26
CA LEU A 114 -8.59 -19.54 -2.65
C LEU A 114 -8.71 -19.71 -4.17
N GLU A 115 -8.11 -18.82 -4.95
CA GLU A 115 -8.09 -18.89 -6.41
C GLU A 115 -6.76 -18.37 -6.97
N GLU A 116 -6.11 -19.19 -7.79
CA GLU A 116 -4.83 -18.89 -8.43
C GLU A 116 -4.85 -19.33 -9.90
N ALA A 117 -4.11 -18.61 -10.75
CA ALA A 117 -3.77 -19.04 -12.09
C ALA A 117 -2.26 -18.85 -12.35
N THR A 118 -1.72 -19.59 -13.31
CA THR A 118 -0.32 -19.44 -13.71
C THR A 118 -0.25 -19.06 -15.18
N LEU A 119 0.62 -18.09 -15.51
CA LEU A 119 0.87 -17.64 -16.87
C LEU A 119 2.36 -17.72 -17.21
N SER A 120 2.69 -18.25 -18.38
CA SER A 120 4.05 -18.15 -18.90
C SER A 120 4.33 -16.75 -19.41
N LEU A 121 5.49 -16.21 -19.05
CA LEU A 121 5.94 -14.92 -19.57
C LEU A 121 6.70 -15.12 -20.88
N SER A 122 6.44 -14.25 -21.86
CA SER A 122 7.17 -14.23 -23.13
C SER A 122 8.58 -13.61 -23.02
N GLY A 123 8.92 -13.04 -21.86
CA GLY A 123 10.19 -12.41 -21.57
C GLY A 123 10.35 -12.07 -20.09
N PRO A 124 11.49 -11.51 -19.66
CA PRO A 124 11.71 -11.12 -18.28
C PRO A 124 10.78 -9.98 -17.87
N LEU A 125 10.41 -9.91 -16.59
CA LEU A 125 9.68 -8.77 -16.04
C LEU A 125 10.48 -7.47 -16.14
N ALA A 126 9.78 -6.37 -16.35
CA ALA A 126 10.34 -5.04 -16.24
C ALA A 126 10.84 -4.81 -14.81
N VAL A 127 12.00 -4.17 -14.66
CA VAL A 127 12.59 -3.85 -13.36
C VAL A 127 12.49 -2.37 -13.04
N ALA A 128 12.38 -2.04 -11.77
CA ALA A 128 12.35 -0.65 -11.33
C ALA A 128 13.72 0.00 -11.56
N PRO A 129 13.77 1.20 -12.18
CA PRO A 129 15.04 1.84 -12.51
C PRO A 129 15.71 2.46 -11.27
N GLN A 130 17.04 2.57 -11.29
CA GLN A 130 17.79 3.29 -10.25
C GLN A 130 17.87 4.77 -10.62
N PRO A 131 17.41 5.71 -9.76
CA PRO A 131 17.58 7.14 -10.03
C PRO A 131 19.07 7.52 -10.01
N ALA A 132 19.49 8.27 -11.03
CA ALA A 132 20.88 8.71 -11.22
C ALA A 132 21.02 10.25 -11.34
N GLY A 133 19.94 10.99 -11.11
CA GLY A 133 19.91 12.45 -11.16
C GLY A 133 18.94 12.97 -12.22
N ALA A 134 19.32 14.04 -12.91
CA ALA A 134 18.53 14.65 -13.97
C ALA A 134 19.28 14.57 -15.30
N LEU A 135 18.57 14.19 -16.36
CA LEU A 135 18.99 14.43 -17.74
C LEU A 135 19.03 15.95 -17.96
N ARG A 136 20.10 16.43 -18.58
CA ARG A 136 20.29 17.84 -18.90
C ARG A 136 20.42 18.03 -20.39
N ASP A 137 19.87 19.12 -20.91
CA ASP A 137 20.09 19.52 -22.30
C ASP A 137 21.51 20.11 -22.50
N ALA A 138 21.81 20.52 -23.74
CA ALA A 138 23.09 21.12 -24.09
C ALA A 138 23.40 22.44 -23.35
N SER A 139 22.37 23.12 -22.82
CA SER A 139 22.52 24.34 -22.00
C SER A 139 22.68 24.03 -20.50
N GLY A 140 22.63 22.76 -20.11
CA GLY A 140 22.75 22.30 -18.74
C GLY A 140 21.44 22.33 -17.95
N LEU A 141 20.30 22.62 -18.58
CA LEU A 141 18.99 22.67 -17.92
C LEU A 141 18.37 21.27 -17.78
N PRO A 142 17.71 20.94 -16.65
CA PRO A 142 17.12 19.63 -16.45
C PRO A 142 15.90 19.43 -17.35
N VAL A 143 15.92 18.36 -18.15
CA VAL A 143 14.85 17.98 -19.10
C VAL A 143 14.11 16.71 -18.70
N GLY A 144 14.58 16.01 -17.67
CA GLY A 144 13.91 14.82 -17.15
C GLY A 144 14.75 14.08 -16.12
N PRO A 145 14.22 12.99 -15.54
CA PRO A 145 14.97 12.12 -14.66
C PRO A 145 16.01 11.31 -15.46
N ALA A 146 17.20 11.16 -14.89
CA ALA A 146 18.21 10.22 -15.38
C ALA A 146 18.14 8.93 -14.56
N PHE A 147 18.30 7.81 -15.22
CA PHE A 147 18.31 6.49 -14.60
C PHE A 147 19.57 5.72 -14.97
N ALA A 148 20.04 4.91 -14.02
CA ALA A 148 21.13 3.96 -14.20
C ALA A 148 20.60 2.53 -14.03
N PRO A 149 21.35 1.51 -14.49
CA PRO A 149 21.10 0.14 -14.07
C PRO A 149 21.18 0.02 -12.54
N ALA A 150 20.24 -0.69 -11.93
CA ALA A 150 20.29 -0.98 -10.50
C ALA A 150 21.43 -1.95 -10.16
N VAL A 151 22.07 -1.72 -9.01
CA VAL A 151 23.13 -2.59 -8.49
C VAL A 151 22.49 -3.66 -7.61
N GLY A 152 22.19 -4.81 -8.22
CA GLY A 152 21.55 -5.94 -7.54
C GLY A 152 20.06 -6.05 -7.82
N ARG A 153 19.50 -7.21 -7.48
CA ARG A 153 18.07 -7.52 -7.61
C ARG A 153 17.58 -7.99 -6.23
N PRO A 154 16.72 -7.21 -5.56
CA PRO A 154 16.02 -7.68 -4.37
C PRO A 154 15.23 -8.95 -4.66
N PRO A 155 15.06 -9.86 -3.69
CA PRO A 155 14.21 -11.02 -3.87
C PRO A 155 12.76 -10.57 -4.14
N ALA A 156 12.07 -11.31 -5.01
CA ALA A 156 10.64 -11.14 -5.19
C ALA A 156 9.88 -11.50 -3.89
N PRO A 157 8.66 -10.98 -3.69
CA PRO A 157 7.82 -11.38 -2.57
C PRO A 157 7.61 -12.90 -2.57
N ALA A 158 7.78 -13.53 -1.41
CA ALA A 158 7.61 -14.98 -1.28
C ALA A 158 6.14 -15.42 -1.14
N SER A 159 5.23 -14.47 -0.88
CA SER A 159 3.81 -14.70 -0.58
C SER A 159 2.96 -13.59 -1.21
N PRO A 160 1.72 -13.88 -1.65
CA PRO A 160 0.79 -12.86 -2.18
C PRO A 160 0.42 -11.81 -1.15
N VAL A 161 0.62 -12.10 0.14
CA VAL A 161 0.40 -11.14 1.21
C VAL A 161 1.59 -11.14 2.15
N THR A 162 2.07 -9.95 2.48
CA THR A 162 3.16 -9.73 3.44
C THR A 162 2.70 -8.80 4.55
N LEU A 163 3.19 -9.02 5.77
CA LEU A 163 2.94 -8.19 6.93
C LEU A 163 4.26 -7.59 7.42
N GLU A 164 4.32 -6.27 7.50
CA GLU A 164 5.51 -5.54 7.95
C GLU A 164 5.13 -4.51 9.02
N GLU A 165 5.77 -4.55 10.18
CA GLU A 165 5.60 -3.49 11.18
C GLU A 165 6.27 -2.20 10.68
N VAL A 166 5.48 -1.14 10.47
CA VAL A 166 5.97 0.13 9.92
C VAL A 166 6.47 1.08 11.00
N GLY A 167 6.09 0.85 12.25
CA GLY A 167 6.58 1.59 13.41
C GLY A 167 5.49 2.01 14.39
N ILE A 168 5.82 3.00 15.22
CA ILE A 168 4.95 3.48 16.31
C ILE A 168 4.63 4.96 16.10
N VAL A 169 3.35 5.31 16.10
CA VAL A 169 2.86 6.70 16.01
C VAL A 169 2.06 7.04 17.25
N ARG A 170 2.58 7.97 18.08
CA ARG A 170 1.91 8.40 19.34
C ARG A 170 1.54 7.21 20.24
N GLY A 171 2.43 6.22 20.31
CA GLY A 171 2.24 4.98 21.06
C GLY A 171 1.47 3.89 20.32
N ALA A 172 0.74 4.19 19.25
CA ALA A 172 0.06 3.16 18.47
C ALA A 172 1.05 2.42 17.56
N ARG A 173 1.13 1.10 17.69
CA ARG A 173 1.91 0.24 16.78
C ARG A 173 1.13 0.04 15.49
N LEU A 174 1.81 0.20 14.37
CA LEU A 174 1.21 0.09 13.05
C LEU A 174 1.95 -0.95 12.23
N ALA A 175 1.20 -1.73 11.46
CA ALA A 175 1.75 -2.62 10.45
C ALA A 175 1.06 -2.41 9.11
N ARG A 176 1.79 -2.73 8.05
CA ARG A 176 1.35 -2.69 6.67
C ARG A 176 1.12 -4.11 6.18
N LEU A 177 -0.10 -4.36 5.72
CA LEU A 177 -0.43 -5.54 4.92
C LEU A 177 -0.32 -5.15 3.46
N THR A 178 0.57 -5.81 2.72
CA THR A 178 0.78 -5.58 1.28
C THR A 178 0.29 -6.79 0.50
N PHE A 179 -0.49 -6.55 -0.54
CA PHE A 179 -1.11 -7.56 -1.40
C PHE A 179 -0.53 -7.47 -2.81
N TYR A 180 -0.07 -8.61 -3.33
CA TYR A 180 0.52 -8.76 -4.65
C TYR A 180 -0.36 -9.69 -5.50
N PRO A 181 -1.05 -9.19 -6.54
CA PRO A 181 -1.90 -10.01 -7.39
C PRO A 181 -1.09 -10.84 -8.37
N ALA A 182 0.21 -10.56 -8.50
CA ALA A 182 1.12 -11.29 -9.35
C ALA A 182 2.49 -11.45 -8.69
N ILE A 183 3.04 -12.67 -8.69
CA ILE A 183 4.40 -12.96 -8.22
C ILE A 183 5.13 -13.80 -9.27
N PRO A 184 6.39 -13.47 -9.59
CA PRO A 184 7.20 -14.31 -10.47
C PRO A 184 7.63 -15.61 -9.78
N ASP A 185 7.52 -16.71 -10.51
CA ASP A 185 7.99 -18.03 -10.07
C ASP A 185 8.65 -18.74 -11.25
N ASN A 186 9.98 -18.78 -11.27
CA ASN A 186 10.78 -19.55 -12.24
C ASN A 186 10.40 -19.32 -13.72
N GLY A 187 10.16 -18.06 -14.12
CA GLY A 187 9.77 -17.69 -15.50
C GLY A 187 8.28 -17.77 -15.78
N LEU A 188 7.49 -18.19 -14.79
CA LEU A 188 6.04 -18.07 -14.76
C LEU A 188 5.63 -16.88 -13.89
N LEU A 189 4.39 -16.45 -14.07
CA LEU A 189 3.73 -15.47 -13.23
C LEU A 189 2.53 -16.14 -12.55
N ARG A 190 2.58 -16.24 -11.23
CA ARG A 190 1.47 -16.71 -10.41
C ARG A 190 0.53 -15.55 -10.15
N LEU A 191 -0.71 -15.68 -10.57
CA LEU A 191 -1.77 -14.70 -10.43
C LEU A 191 -2.72 -15.11 -9.31
N TYR A 192 -2.80 -14.31 -8.27
CA TYR A 192 -3.65 -14.55 -7.11
C TYR A 192 -4.92 -13.74 -7.25
N ARG A 193 -6.04 -14.43 -7.47
CA ARG A 193 -7.35 -13.78 -7.70
C ARG A 193 -8.15 -13.63 -6.44
N ARG A 194 -8.10 -14.64 -5.56
CA ARG A 194 -8.79 -14.64 -4.29
C ARG A 194 -7.90 -15.21 -3.20
N VAL A 195 -7.75 -14.47 -2.12
CA VAL A 195 -6.95 -14.86 -0.95
C VAL A 195 -7.73 -14.54 0.31
N ARG A 196 -7.69 -15.46 1.27
CA ARG A 196 -8.12 -15.20 2.63
C ARG A 196 -6.87 -14.99 3.49
N VAL A 197 -6.89 -13.91 4.26
CA VAL A 197 -5.79 -13.51 5.14
C VAL A 197 -6.29 -13.50 6.56
N GLU A 198 -5.52 -14.11 7.44
CA GLU A 198 -5.78 -14.07 8.86
C GLU A 198 -4.55 -13.50 9.58
N VAL A 199 -4.76 -12.39 10.29
CA VAL A 199 -3.75 -11.80 11.18
C VAL A 199 -4.18 -12.08 12.60
N ARG A 200 -3.37 -12.83 13.34
CA ARG A 200 -3.62 -13.14 14.76
C ARG A 200 -2.59 -12.49 15.66
N TRP A 201 -3.00 -12.21 16.89
CA TRP A 201 -2.11 -11.80 17.98
C TRP A 201 -2.61 -12.42 19.28
N SER A 202 -1.70 -12.83 20.16
CA SER A 202 -2.08 -13.36 21.48
C SER A 202 -2.77 -12.29 22.33
N THR A 203 -3.80 -12.69 23.05
CA THR A 203 -4.56 -11.86 24.00
C THR A 203 -4.11 -12.06 25.45
N ASP A 204 -3.02 -12.80 25.69
CA ASP A 204 -2.64 -13.28 27.03
C ASP A 204 -2.07 -12.19 27.96
N GLY A 205 -1.93 -10.95 27.47
CA GLY A 205 -1.56 -9.79 28.28
C GLY A 205 -2.77 -8.89 28.52
N THR A 206 -3.02 -8.53 29.77
CA THR A 206 -3.96 -7.48 30.16
C THR A 206 -3.68 -6.23 29.33
N GLN A 207 -4.54 -5.96 28.35
CA GLN A 207 -4.43 -4.77 27.53
C GLN A 207 -4.75 -3.57 28.42
N ASP A 208 -3.72 -2.87 28.88
CA ASP A 208 -3.87 -1.53 29.43
C ASP A 208 -4.31 -0.63 28.27
N LYS A 209 -5.63 -0.57 28.05
CA LYS A 209 -6.27 0.46 27.25
C LYS A 209 -6.11 1.77 28.01
N SER A 210 -4.93 2.36 27.92
CA SER A 210 -4.67 3.65 28.54
C SER A 210 -5.67 4.66 27.97
N PRO A 211 -6.37 5.43 28.81
CA PRO A 211 -7.37 6.37 28.33
C PRO A 211 -6.72 7.34 27.34
N LEU A 212 -7.39 7.53 26.20
CA LEU A 212 -6.96 8.45 25.16
C LEU A 212 -6.68 9.83 25.77
N LEU A 213 -5.43 10.29 25.63
CA LEU A 213 -5.04 11.69 25.81
C LEU A 213 -6.01 12.61 25.02
N PRO A 214 -6.20 13.87 25.45
CA PRO A 214 -7.16 14.79 24.84
C PRO A 214 -7.00 14.84 23.31
N ALA A 215 -8.13 14.92 22.60
CA ALA A 215 -8.30 14.80 21.14
C ALA A 215 -7.02 15.08 20.31
N ASP A 216 -6.17 14.07 20.12
CA ASP A 216 -4.97 14.17 19.30
C ASP A 216 -5.40 14.17 17.82
N PRO A 217 -5.19 15.26 17.06
CA PRO A 217 -5.59 15.34 15.66
C PRO A 217 -4.79 14.36 14.78
N LEU A 218 -3.55 14.04 15.13
CA LEU A 218 -2.74 13.06 14.41
C LEU A 218 -3.26 11.64 14.66
N LEU A 219 -3.60 11.30 15.89
CA LEU A 219 -4.18 9.99 16.21
C LEU A 219 -5.56 9.82 15.54
N SER A 220 -6.32 10.91 15.37
CA SER A 220 -7.56 10.92 14.61
C SER A 220 -7.34 10.66 13.12
N LEU A 221 -6.23 11.13 12.53
CA LEU A 221 -5.83 10.79 11.16
C LEU A 221 -5.45 9.31 11.04
N VAL A 222 -4.64 8.80 11.97
CA VAL A 222 -4.24 7.39 11.99
C VAL A 222 -5.46 6.48 12.16
N ARG A 223 -6.42 6.86 13.00
CA ARG A 223 -7.69 6.13 13.17
C ARG A 223 -8.49 6.01 11.88
N ARG A 224 -8.41 7.01 11.01
CA ARG A 224 -8.99 6.89 9.68
C ARG A 224 -8.14 6.00 8.79
N ALA A 225 -6.82 6.00 8.90
CA ALA A 225 -5.97 5.25 7.98
C ALA A 225 -5.92 3.72 8.20
N VAL A 226 -6.32 3.21 9.38
CA VAL A 226 -6.22 1.79 9.72
C VAL A 226 -7.54 1.03 9.53
N LEU A 227 -7.46 -0.26 9.16
CA LEU A 227 -8.65 -1.13 9.02
C LEU A 227 -9.32 -1.47 10.36
N ASN A 228 -8.55 -1.53 11.44
CA ASN A 228 -9.01 -1.88 12.79
C ASN A 228 -8.79 -0.72 13.77
N PRO A 229 -9.54 0.38 13.65
CA PRO A 229 -9.35 1.58 14.49
C PRO A 229 -9.57 1.35 15.98
N TRP A 230 -10.29 0.28 16.37
CA TRP A 230 -10.56 -0.06 17.76
C TRP A 230 -9.32 -0.59 18.51
N ASP A 231 -8.30 -1.07 17.79
CA ASP A 231 -7.04 -1.57 18.38
C ASP A 231 -5.98 -0.48 18.52
N LEU A 232 -6.29 0.76 18.14
CA LEU A 232 -5.41 1.91 18.38
C LEU A 232 -5.39 2.25 19.87
N SER A 233 -4.43 1.65 20.58
CA SER A 233 -4.10 2.01 21.95
C SER A 233 -2.71 2.66 21.98
N PRO A 234 -2.54 3.84 22.58
CA PRO A 234 -1.21 4.38 22.82
C PRO A 234 -0.45 3.42 23.76
N ALA A 235 0.74 3.00 23.37
CA ALA A 235 1.65 2.27 24.23
C ALA A 235 1.84 3.08 25.52
N SER A 236 1.50 2.46 26.65
CA SER A 236 1.71 3.04 27.97
C SER A 236 3.20 3.34 28.14
N SER A 237 3.54 4.61 28.36
CA SER A 237 4.88 4.96 28.82
C SER A 237 5.07 4.30 30.19
N LEU A 238 6.08 3.44 30.31
CA LEU A 238 6.49 2.73 31.54
C LEU A 238 6.27 3.54 32.83
N PRO A 239 5.85 2.90 33.94
CA PRO A 239 5.92 3.54 35.25
C PRO A 239 7.38 3.88 35.55
N ARG A 240 7.64 5.15 35.86
CA ARG A 240 8.95 5.59 36.38
C ARG A 240 9.11 4.98 37.79
N PRO A 241 10.30 4.46 38.14
CA PRO A 241 10.58 3.87 39.46
C PRO A 241 10.40 4.86 40.61
#